data_AF-A0A6N2TU12-F1
#
_entry.id   AF-A0A6N2TU12-F1
#
_cell.length_a   1.000
_cell.length_b   1.000
_cell.length_c   1.000
_cell.angle_alpha   90.00
_cell.angle_beta   90.00
_cell.angle_gamma   90.00
#
_symmetry.space_group_name_H-M   'P 1'
#
loop_
_entity.id
_entity.type
_entity.pdbx_description
1 polymer ?
#
loop_
_entity_poly.entity_id
_entity_poly.type
_entity_poly.pdbx_seq_one_letter_code
_entity_poly.pdbx_strand_id
1 'polypeptide(L)'
;MTASTQHTESAERITRPLIQLAKINGISTSYIDQLGTYVEIRDEVLVSVLAALDVDASTAQAITDSYAEARQRIADTLIPPNR
;
A
#
# COMPACT_ATOMS: atom_id res chain seq x y z
N MET A 1 9.14 29.78 12.82
CA MET A 1 9.41 28.34 12.71
C MET A 1 8.10 27.67 12.34
N THR A 2 7.86 27.41 11.05
CA THR A 2 6.64 26.74 10.60
C THR A 2 6.77 25.25 10.96
N ALA A 3 5.92 24.77 11.86
CA ALA A 3 5.82 23.36 12.17
C ALA A 3 5.43 22.64 10.87
N SER A 4 6.37 21.90 10.28
CA SER A 4 6.06 20.91 9.26
C SER A 4 5.21 19.84 9.95
N THR A 5 3.90 19.94 9.82
CA THR A 5 2.97 18.86 10.18
C THR A 5 3.41 17.64 9.37
N GLN A 6 4.05 16.68 10.04
CA GLN A 6 4.28 15.37 9.44
C GLN A 6 2.91 14.77 9.17
N HIS A 7 2.52 14.77 7.90
CA HIS A 7 1.31 14.10 7.44
C HIS A 7 1.62 12.60 7.32
N THR A 8 1.64 11.95 8.47
CA THR A 8 1.88 10.51 8.60
C THR A 8 0.53 9.81 8.77
N GLU A 9 0.31 8.73 8.01
CA GLU A 9 -0.87 7.86 8.16
C GLU A 9 -1.00 7.40 9.61
N SER A 10 -2.22 7.37 10.14
CA SER A 10 -2.46 6.90 11.51
C SER A 10 -2.00 5.45 11.69
N ALA A 11 -1.49 5.11 12.87
CA ALA A 11 -1.00 3.76 13.17
C ALA A 11 -2.08 2.69 12.91
N GLU A 12 -3.35 2.98 13.25
CA GLU A 12 -4.50 2.10 12.98
C GLU A 12 -4.70 1.81 11.49
N ARG A 13 -4.39 2.78 10.62
CA ARG A 13 -4.53 2.60 9.17
C ARG A 13 -3.37 1.80 8.61
N ILE A 14 -2.15 2.04 9.09
CA ILE A 14 -0.94 1.31 8.69
C ILE A 14 -1.04 -0.18 9.03
N THR A 15 -1.74 -0.55 10.11
CA THR A 15 -1.94 -1.96 10.50
C THR A 15 -3.04 -2.67 9.71
N ARG A 16 -3.82 -1.97 8.88
CA ARG A 16 -4.87 -2.60 8.07
C ARG A 16 -4.24 -3.53 7.01
N PRO A 17 -4.75 -4.76 6.83
CA PRO A 17 -4.21 -5.72 5.87
C PRO A 17 -4.10 -5.17 4.43
N LEU A 18 -5.13 -4.45 3.97
CA LEU A 18 -5.13 -3.84 2.63
C LEU A 18 -4.01 -2.79 2.45
N ILE A 19 -3.74 -2.01 3.48
CA ILE A 19 -2.69 -0.97 3.45
C ILE A 19 -1.30 -1.61 3.44
N GLN A 20 -1.11 -2.69 4.19
CA GLN A 20 0.13 -3.47 4.17
C GLN A 20 0.36 -4.12 2.80
N LEU A 21 -0.69 -4.69 2.21
CA LEU A 21 -0.64 -5.27 0.87
C LEU A 21 -0.30 -4.23 -0.20
N ALA A 22 -0.90 -3.04 -0.14
CA ALA A 22 -0.56 -1.94 -1.05
C ALA A 22 0.91 -1.54 -0.93
N LYS A 23 1.40 -1.34 0.31
CA LYS A 23 2.79 -0.91 0.56
C LYS A 23 3.82 -1.94 0.10
N ILE A 24 3.60 -3.24 0.32
CA ILE A 24 4.56 -4.28 -0.12
C ILE A 24 4.64 -4.40 -1.65
N ASN A 25 3.55 -4.05 -2.36
CA ASN A 25 3.53 -3.97 -3.82
C ASN A 25 3.98 -2.59 -4.36
N GLY A 26 4.49 -1.70 -3.50
CA GLY A 26 5.02 -0.40 -3.90
C GLY A 26 3.94 0.66 -4.22
N ILE A 27 2.70 0.44 -3.81
CA ILE A 27 1.59 1.36 -4.04
C ILE A 27 1.52 2.37 -2.89
N SER A 28 1.56 3.65 -3.22
CA SER A 28 1.29 4.73 -2.26
C SER A 28 -0.15 4.66 -1.76
N THR A 29 -0.35 4.89 -0.47
CA THR A 29 -1.66 4.77 0.23
C THR A 29 -2.24 6.12 0.65
N SER A 30 -1.49 7.18 0.36
CA SER A 30 -1.84 8.59 0.54
C SER A 30 -0.98 9.47 -0.37
N TYR A 31 -1.39 10.72 -0.58
CA TYR A 31 -0.64 11.73 -1.33
C TYR A 31 -0.95 13.14 -0.84
N ILE A 32 -0.13 14.11 -1.23
CA ILE A 32 -0.42 15.54 -1.08
C ILE A 32 -1.00 16.04 -2.40
N ASP A 33 -2.19 16.63 -2.37
CA ASP A 33 -2.81 17.22 -3.56
C ASP A 33 -2.09 18.51 -3.99
N GLN A 34 -2.54 19.10 -5.10
CA GLN A 34 -1.94 20.32 -5.65
C GLN A 34 -2.14 21.57 -4.76
N LEU A 35 -3.07 21.51 -3.80
CA LEU A 35 -3.36 22.58 -2.85
C LEU A 35 -2.61 22.39 -1.52
N GLY A 36 -1.82 21.32 -1.38
CA GLY A 36 -1.11 20.99 -0.15
C GLY A 36 -1.93 20.17 0.85
N THR A 37 -3.11 19.68 0.45
CA THR A 37 -3.98 18.86 1.31
C THR A 37 -3.48 17.43 1.34
N TYR A 38 -3.40 16.86 2.54
CA TYR A 38 -3.15 15.43 2.69
C TYR A 38 -4.40 14.61 2.40
N VAL A 39 -4.28 13.70 1.44
CA VAL A 39 -5.38 12.85 0.97
C VAL A 39 -5.00 11.38 1.14
N GLU A 40 -5.86 10.65 1.85
CA GLU A 40 -5.78 9.19 1.93
C GLU A 40 -6.48 8.54 0.74
N ILE A 41 -5.85 7.52 0.17
CA ILE A 41 -6.46 6.76 -0.92
C ILE A 41 -7.53 5.84 -0.33
N ARG A 42 -8.71 5.83 -0.96
CA ARG A 42 -9.86 5.01 -0.56
C ARG A 42 -9.62 3.54 -0.90
N ASP A 43 -10.23 2.65 -0.12
CA ASP A 43 -9.99 1.21 -0.23
C ASP A 43 -10.34 0.66 -1.62
N GLU A 44 -11.44 1.10 -2.23
CA GLU A 44 -11.87 0.66 -3.55
C GLU A 44 -10.87 1.03 -4.67
N VAL A 45 -10.16 2.15 -4.50
CA VAL A 45 -9.10 2.57 -5.43
C VAL A 45 -7.88 1.67 -5.26
N LEU A 46 -7.50 1.36 -4.01
CA LEU A 46 -6.40 0.44 -3.74
C LEU A 46 -6.68 -0.96 -4.30
N VAL A 47 -7.90 -1.48 -4.10
CA VAL A 47 -8.32 -2.77 -4.67
C VAL A 47 -8.24 -2.75 -6.20
N SER A 48 -8.69 -1.67 -6.84
CA SER A 48 -8.65 -1.54 -8.30
C SER A 48 -7.21 -1.48 -8.85
N VAL A 49 -6.32 -0.73 -8.17
CA VAL A 49 -4.91 -0.64 -8.56
C VAL A 49 -4.19 -1.97 -8.34
N LEU A 50 -4.45 -2.68 -7.23
CA LEU A 50 -3.93 -4.01 -6.97
C LEU A 50 -4.37 -5.00 -8.06
N ALA A 51 -5.65 -4.99 -8.42
CA ALA A 51 -6.18 -5.83 -9.49
C ALA A 51 -5.52 -5.52 -10.86
N ALA A 52 -5.22 -4.24 -11.14
CA ALA A 52 -4.50 -3.86 -12.36
C ALA A 52 -3.03 -4.35 -12.38
N LEU A 53 -2.46 -4.68 -11.23
CA LEU A 53 -1.14 -5.30 -11.08
C LEU A 53 -1.24 -6.83 -10.90
N ASP A 54 -2.39 -7.43 -11.20
CA ASP A 54 -2.67 -8.87 -11.05
C ASP A 54 -2.59 -9.38 -9.59
N VAL A 55 -2.87 -8.51 -8.61
CA VAL A 55 -2.93 -8.84 -7.19
C VAL A 55 -4.38 -8.87 -6.70
N ASP A 56 -4.85 -10.01 -6.21
CA ASP A 56 -6.22 -10.15 -5.70
C ASP A 56 -6.35 -9.53 -4.29
N ALA A 57 -7.26 -8.58 -4.16
CA ALA A 57 -7.64 -7.92 -2.92
C ALA A 57 -9.17 -7.83 -2.75
N SER A 58 -9.92 -8.67 -3.47
CA SER A 58 -11.39 -8.64 -3.52
C SER A 58 -12.05 -9.08 -2.20
N THR A 59 -11.34 -9.84 -1.37
CA THR A 59 -11.82 -10.35 -0.09
C THR A 59 -10.74 -10.29 0.99
N ALA A 60 -11.13 -10.36 2.27
CA ALA A 60 -10.18 -10.38 3.37
C ALA A 60 -9.20 -11.57 3.32
N GLN A 61 -9.67 -12.72 2.83
CA GLN A 61 -8.83 -13.90 2.62
C GLN A 61 -7.84 -13.67 1.48
N ALA A 62 -8.33 -13.18 0.32
CA ALA A 62 -7.47 -12.85 -0.82
C ALA A 62 -6.37 -11.84 -0.46
N ILE A 63 -6.69 -10.82 0.35
CA ILE A 63 -5.69 -9.85 0.83
C ILE A 63 -4.58 -10.55 1.64
N THR A 64 -4.96 -11.50 2.49
CA THR A 64 -4.01 -12.23 3.34
C THR A 64 -3.14 -13.16 2.52
N ASP A 65 -3.73 -13.88 1.58
CA ASP A 65 -3.04 -14.82 0.68
C ASP A 65 -2.06 -14.06 -0.23
N SER A 66 -2.55 -13.02 -0.91
CA SER A 66 -1.73 -12.12 -1.75
C SER A 66 -0.59 -11.47 -0.97
N TYR A 67 -0.82 -11.11 0.30
CA TYR A 67 0.23 -10.55 1.15
C TYR A 67 1.32 -11.58 1.49
N ALA A 68 0.92 -12.82 1.81
CA ALA A 68 1.85 -13.91 2.03
C ALA A 68 2.67 -14.21 0.77
N GLU A 69 2.03 -14.29 -0.40
CA GLU A 69 2.69 -14.48 -1.68
C GLU A 69 3.69 -13.36 -2.02
N ALA A 70 3.30 -12.10 -1.82
CA ALA A 70 4.19 -10.96 -2.02
C ALA A 70 5.43 -11.02 -1.12
N ARG A 71 5.26 -11.44 0.15
CA ARG A 71 6.40 -11.67 1.06
C ARG A 71 7.28 -12.82 0.62
N GLN A 72 6.71 -13.94 0.16
CA GLN A 72 7.47 -15.07 -0.37
C GLN A 72 8.27 -14.67 -1.60
N ARG A 73 7.66 -13.98 -2.57
CA ARG A 73 8.35 -13.47 -3.77
C ARG A 73 9.57 -12.61 -3.42
N ILE A 74 9.43 -11.71 -2.45
CA ILE A 74 10.55 -10.86 -1.99
C ILE A 74 11.63 -11.72 -1.30
N ALA A 75 11.25 -12.70 -0.49
CA ALA A 75 12.19 -13.60 0.18
C ALA A 75 12.96 -14.50 -0.81
N ASP A 76 12.30 -14.94 -1.88
CA ASP A 76 12.86 -15.80 -2.93
C ASP A 76 13.72 -15.01 -3.95
N THR A 77 13.59 -13.69 -3.95
CA THR A 77 14.36 -12.81 -4.85
C THR A 77 15.80 -12.68 -4.35
N LEU A 78 16.70 -13.50 -4.92
CA LEU A 78 18.12 -13.55 -4.56
C LEU A 78 18.93 -12.32 -5.00
N ILE A 79 18.45 -11.61 -6.02
CA ILE A 79 19.11 -10.42 -6.57
C ILE A 79 18.07 -9.30 -6.57
N PRO A 80 18.36 -8.13 -5.96
CA PRO A 80 17.40 -7.05 -5.93
C PRO A 80 17.00 -6.66 -7.35
N PRO A 81 15.71 -6.39 -7.60
CA PRO A 81 15.25 -5.93 -8.90
C PRO A 81 15.98 -4.64 -9.28
N ASN A 82 16.33 -4.51 -10.55
CA ASN A 82 17.01 -3.34 -11.08
C ASN A 82 16.11 -2.10 -10.84
N ARG A 83 16.62 -1.14 -10.05
CA ARG A 83 15.96 0.14 -9.79
C ARG A 83 16.40 1.20 -10.77
#